data_AF-A0A2A6FUR2-F1
#
_entry.id   AF-A0A2A6FUR2-F1
#
_cell.length_a   1.000
_cell.length_b   1.000
_cell.length_c   1.000
_cell.angle_alpha   90.00
_cell.angle_beta   90.00
_cell.angle_gamma   90.00
#
_symmetry.space_group_name_H-M   'P 1'
#
loop_
_entity.id
_entity.type
_entity.pdbx_description
1 polymer ?
#
loop_
_entity_poly.entity_id
_entity_poly.type
_entity_poly.pdbx_seq_one_letter_code
_entity_poly.pdbx_strand_id
1 'polypeptide(L)' 'MHTFDVEDRWPELFVQLDDVQRNAVRQSLAAGWHEGCEPTRNVAENLAELARGAIDFDEYRRRAHAIIERDRGEERA' A
#
# COMPACT_ATOMS: atom_id res chain seq x y z
N MET A 1 -11.29 -11.55 -14.89
CA MET A 1 -11.30 -10.17 -14.33
C MET A 1 -10.74 -10.29 -12.93
N HIS A 2 -9.59 -9.67 -12.62
CA HIS A 2 -9.10 -9.63 -11.24
C HIS A 2 -10.04 -8.74 -10.42
N THR A 3 -10.33 -9.11 -9.18
CA THR A 3 -11.16 -8.32 -8.26
C THR A 3 -10.24 -7.47 -7.38
N PHE A 4 -10.62 -6.22 -7.13
CA PHE A 4 -9.92 -5.38 -6.16
C PHE A 4 -10.48 -5.64 -4.75
N ASP A 5 -9.76 -6.42 -3.94
CA ASP A 5 -10.20 -6.98 -2.65
C ASP A 5 -9.18 -6.75 -1.51
N VAL A 6 -8.50 -5.60 -1.52
CA VAL A 6 -7.37 -5.31 -0.61
C VAL A 6 -7.71 -5.37 0.89
N GLU A 7 -8.95 -5.06 1.28
CA GLU A 7 -9.34 -5.16 2.70
C GLU A 7 -9.63 -6.59 3.13
N ASP A 8 -10.07 -7.45 2.21
CA ASP A 8 -10.28 -8.87 2.49
C ASP A 8 -8.94 -9.62 2.50
N ARG A 9 -7.97 -9.16 1.69
CA ARG A 9 -6.61 -9.70 1.64
C ARG A 9 -5.80 -9.41 2.91
N TRP A 10 -5.91 -8.20 3.45
CA TRP A 10 -5.12 -7.75 4.62
C TRP A 10 -5.96 -6.98 5.64
N PRO A 11 -7.00 -7.60 6.23
CA PRO A 11 -7.91 -6.93 7.15
C PRO A 11 -7.19 -6.33 8.37
N GLU A 12 -6.08 -6.93 8.79
CA GLU A 12 -5.27 -6.46 9.92
C GLU A 12 -4.65 -5.07 9.69
N LEU A 13 -4.44 -4.64 8.45
CA LEU A 13 -3.90 -3.32 8.13
C LEU A 13 -4.96 -2.21 8.24
N PHE A 14 -6.24 -2.57 8.08
CA PHE A 14 -7.34 -1.62 8.07
C PHE A 14 -8.06 -1.51 9.42
N VAL A 15 -7.89 -2.49 10.32
CA VAL A 15 -8.56 -2.50 11.64
C VAL A 15 -8.20 -1.30 12.51
N GLN A 16 -7.01 -0.73 12.31
CA GLN A 16 -6.51 0.41 13.08
C GLN A 16 -6.86 1.78 12.45
N LEU A 17 -7.50 1.79 11.28
CA LEU A 17 -7.82 3.00 10.55
C LEU A 17 -9.25 3.45 10.85
N ASP A 18 -9.43 4.76 11.03
CA ASP A 18 -10.75 5.37 10.97
C ASP A 18 -11.33 5.35 9.54
N ASP A 19 -12.60 5.71 9.37
CA ASP A 19 -13.28 5.64 8.07
C ASP A 19 -12.64 6.54 7.00
N VAL A 20 -12.09 7.69 7.40
CA VAL A 20 -11.45 8.65 6.49
C VAL A 20 -10.10 8.08 6.03
N GLN A 21 -9.29 7.60 6.98
CA GLN A 21 -8.00 6.97 6.73
C GLN A 21 -8.16 5.71 5.87
N ARG A 22 -9.14 4.86 6.21
CA ARG A 22 -9.48 3.64 5.47
C ARG A 22 -9.83 3.97 4.03
N ASN A 23 -10.69 4.98 3.80
CA ASN A 23 -11.06 5.40 2.46
C ASN A 23 -9.85 5.96 1.69
N ALA A 24 -9.00 6.77 2.32
CA ALA A 24 -7.79 7.30 1.69
C ALA A 24 -6.84 6.19 1.21
N VAL A 25 -6.63 5.15 2.02
CA VAL A 25 -5.80 3.99 1.67
C VAL A 25 -6.43 3.20 0.51
N ARG A 26 -7.74 2.89 0.59
CA ARG A 26 -8.47 2.22 -0.50
C ARG A 26 -8.35 2.96 -1.83
N GLN A 27 -8.58 4.27 -1.85
CA GLN A 27 -8.52 5.07 -3.08
C GLN A 27 -7.11 5.10 -3.68
N SER A 28 -6.07 5.21 -2.83
CA SER A 28 -4.68 5.19 -3.27
C SER A 28 -4.30 3.84 -3.90
N LEU A 29 -4.70 2.73 -3.29
CA LEU A 29 -4.47 1.39 -3.81
C LEU A 29 -5.27 1.12 -5.10
N ALA A 30 -6.52 1.59 -5.17
CA ALA A 30 -7.38 1.44 -6.34
C ALA A 30 -6.83 2.21 -7.55
N ALA A 31 -6.29 3.42 -7.33
CA ALA A 31 -5.64 4.19 -8.38
C ALA A 31 -4.48 3.41 -9.01
N GLY A 32 -3.57 2.87 -8.19
CA GLY A 32 -2.46 2.04 -8.68
C GLY A 32 -2.94 0.79 -9.41
N TRP A 33 -3.97 0.12 -8.88
CA TRP A 33 -4.56 -1.05 -9.53
C TRP A 33 -5.14 -0.74 -10.92
N HIS A 34 -5.81 0.40 -11.08
CA HIS A 34 -6.30 0.86 -12.38
C HIS A 34 -5.19 1.26 -13.36
N GLU A 35 -4.00 1.60 -12.85
CA GLU A 35 -2.79 1.83 -13.65
C GLU A 35 -2.04 0.54 -13.99
N GLY A 36 -2.54 -0.63 -13.56
CA GLY A 36 -1.95 -1.94 -13.80
C GLY A 36 -0.93 -2.38 -12.74
N CYS A 37 -0.79 -1.63 -11.64
CA CYS A 37 0.04 -2.02 -10.52
C CYS A 37 -0.75 -2.91 -9.56
N GLU A 38 -0.41 -4.19 -9.46
CA GLU A 38 -1.05 -5.10 -8.51
C GLU A 38 -0.69 -4.68 -7.07
N PRO A 39 -1.68 -4.46 -6.17
CA PRO A 39 -1.41 -4.17 -4.77
C PRO A 39 -0.57 -5.26 -4.11
N THR A 40 0.48 -4.88 -3.40
CA THR A 40 1.27 -5.77 -2.54
C THR A 40 1.06 -5.44 -1.07
N ARG A 41 1.31 -6.40 -0.18
CA ARG A 41 1.11 -6.20 1.27
C ARG A 41 1.98 -5.05 1.79
N ASN A 42 3.22 -4.95 1.31
CA ASN A 42 4.17 -3.92 1.71
C ASN A 42 3.69 -2.52 1.32
N VAL A 43 3.09 -2.36 0.14
CA VAL A 43 2.52 -1.07 -0.31
C VAL A 43 1.29 -0.71 0.53
N ALA A 44 0.40 -1.67 0.79
CA ALA A 44 -0.78 -1.45 1.63
C ALA A 44 -0.40 -1.07 3.07
N GLU A 45 0.60 -1.74 3.66
CA GLU A 45 1.09 -1.45 5.01
C GLU A 45 1.71 -0.05 5.08
N ASN A 46 2.56 0.31 4.12
CA ASN A 46 3.19 1.64 4.08
C ASN A 46 2.15 2.77 3.96
N LEU A 47 1.10 2.58 3.17
CA LEU A 47 -0.01 3.54 3.06
C LEU A 47 -0.86 3.60 4.32
N ALA A 48 -1.15 2.46 4.96
CA ALA A 48 -1.89 2.41 6.23
C ALA A 48 -1.14 3.12 7.35
N GLU A 49 0.17 2.93 7.44
CA GLU A 49 1.02 3.61 8.42
C GLU A 49 1.11 5.11 8.18
N LEU A 50 1.18 5.54 6.92
CA LEU A 50 1.13 6.97 6.57
C LEU A 50 -0.23 7.57 6.93
N ALA A 51 -1.34 6.89 6.58
CA ALA A 51 -2.69 7.38 6.81
C ALA A 51 -3.00 7.56 8.31
N ARG A 52 -2.54 6.64 9.18
CA ARG A 52 -2.69 6.75 10.64
C ARG A 52 -1.67 7.65 11.32
N GLY A 53 -0.74 8.24 10.56
CA GLY A 53 0.31 9.13 11.08
C GLY A 53 1.41 8.43 11.87
N ALA A 54 1.60 7.12 11.69
CA ALA A 54 2.69 6.38 12.33
C ALA A 54 4.04 6.61 11.65
N ILE A 55 4.01 6.94 10.36
CA ILE A 55 5.16 7.42 9.60
C ILE A 55 4.81 8.75 8.94
N ASP A 56 5.84 9.56 8.71
CA ASP A 56 5.71 10.77 7.90
C ASP A 56 5.90 10.47 6.41
N PHE A 57 5.70 11.49 5.58
CA PHE A 57 5.84 11.38 4.14
C PHE A 57 7.26 11.06 3.68
N ASP A 58 8.28 11.52 4.41
CA ASP A 58 9.68 11.26 4.08
C ASP A 58 10.03 9.78 4.29
N GLU A 59 9.57 9.18 5.39
CA GLU A 59 9.70 7.76 5.65
C GLU A 59 8.90 6.92 4.67
N TYR A 60 7.66 7.31 4.37
CA TYR A 60 6.85 6.68 3.32
C TYR A 60 7.61 6.61 2.00
N ARG A 61 8.22 7.72 1.58
CA ARG A 61 9.00 7.80 0.34
C ARG A 61 10.25 6.91 0.40
N ARG A 62 11.00 6.92 1.51
CA ARG A 62 12.18 6.04 1.68
C ARG A 62 11.80 4.57 1.51
N ARG A 63 10.71 4.13 2.16
CA ARG A 63 10.21 2.74 2.07
C ARG A 63 9.72 2.39 0.68
N ALA A 64 9.01 3.29 0.01
CA ALA A 64 8.54 3.08 -1.36
C ALA A 64 9.71 2.85 -2.34
N HIS A 65 10.79 3.63 -2.22
CA HIS A 65 12.02 3.40 -2.99
C HIS A 65 12.65 2.04 -2.68
N ALA A 66 12.74 1.66 -1.41
CA ALA A 66 13.30 0.36 -1.02
C ALA A 66 12.49 -0.83 -1.55
N ILE A 67 11.16 -0.73 -1.60
CA ILE A 67 10.29 -1.75 -2.21
C ILE A 67 10.60 -1.90 -3.70
N ILE A 68 10.65 -0.80 -4.45
CA ILE A 68 10.94 -0.83 -5.90
C ILE A 68 12.32 -1.42 -6.18
N GLU A 69 13.33 -1.04 -5.42
CA GLU A 69 14.70 -1.55 -5.61
C GLU A 69 14.79 -3.04 -5.28
N ARG A 70 14.03 -3.52 -4.29
CA ARG A 70 13.91 -4.95 -4.00
C ARG A 70 13.27 -5.69 -5.17
N ASP A 71 12.14 -5.21 -5.68
CA ASP A 71 11.42 -5.84 -6.78
C ASP A 71 12.28 -5.90 -8.06
N ARG A 72 13.04 -4.83 -8.36
CA ARG A 72 14.03 -4.81 -9.46
C ARG A 72 15.22 -5.73 -9.23
N GLY A 73 15.61 -5.94 -7.97
CA GLY A 73 16.67 -6.87 -7.59
C GLY A 73 16.22 -8.34 -7.77
N GLU A 74 14.97 -8.64 -7.46
CA GLU A 74 14.35 -9.97 -7.63
C GLU A 74 14.14 -10.30 -9.13
N GLU A 75 13.90 -9.33 -10.01
CA GLU A 75 13.87 -9.55 -11.48
C GLU A 75 15.23 -9.86 -12.11
N ARG A 76 16.34 -9.60 -11.41
CA ARG A 76 17.72 -9.77 -11.93
C ARG A 76 18.48 -10.96 -11.34
N ALA A 77 17.85 -11.76 -10.48
CA ALA A 77 18.41 -12.95 -9.84
C ALA A 77 17.90 -14.24 -10.48
#